data_AF-A0A2N4YZH8-F1
#
_entry.id   AF-A0A2N4YZH8-F1
#
_cell.length_a   1.000
_cell.length_b   1.000
_cell.length_c   1.000
_cell.angle_alpha   90.00
_cell.angle_beta   90.00
_cell.angle_gamma   90.00
#
_symmetry.space_group_name_H-M   'P 1'
#
loop_
_entity.id
_entity.type
_entity.pdbx_description
1 polymer ?
#
loop_
_entity_poly.entity_id
_entity_poly.type
_entity_poly.pdbx_seq_one_letter_code
_entity_poly.pdbx_strand_id
1 'polypeptide(L)'
;MISPLLRRYTWNSAWLYNVRIFIALCGTTLFPWWIGEVKLTIPLTLGVVAAALTDLDDRLTGRLRNLAITLVCFFIASASVELLFPWPPLFALGLTVSTIGFILLGGLGQRYATIAFGALLIAIYTMLGVTLYDHWYLQPLFLLAGAVWYNLLTLSGHLIFPIRPLQDNLARSYEQLARYLELKSRLFDPDLEDESQAPLYDLALANGQLVATLNQTKVSLLTRLRGDRGQRGTRRTLQYYFVAQDIHERASSSHIQYQTLRDQFRYSDVMFRFQRMLSMQAQACQKLSRAILLREPYQHDAHFERAFMHLDAALDRVRASGASDEQINALGFLLNNLRAIDAQLATIESVQTTAPAGSNTETLLADDRLGGLNDIWLRLRRNMSPESALFRHAVRMSLVLCAGYAFIQFTGLQHGYW
;
A
#
# COMPACT_ATOMS: atom_id res chain seq x y z
N MET A 1 -19.38 -9.92 -26.34
CA MET A 1 -19.69 -9.15 -25.10
C MET A 1 -19.34 -10.05 -23.92
N ILE A 2 -18.29 -9.72 -23.17
CA ILE A 2 -17.86 -10.52 -22.02
C ILE A 2 -18.88 -10.33 -20.89
N SER A 3 -19.35 -11.42 -20.26
CA SER A 3 -20.38 -11.35 -19.22
C SER A 3 -19.94 -10.44 -18.05
N PRO A 4 -20.87 -9.73 -17.37
CA PRO A 4 -20.54 -8.80 -16.29
C PRO A 4 -19.78 -9.47 -15.13
N LEU A 5 -19.95 -10.78 -14.94
CA LEU A 5 -19.19 -11.58 -13.97
C LEU A 5 -17.74 -11.81 -14.40
N LEU A 6 -17.51 -12.16 -15.67
CA LEU A 6 -16.16 -12.27 -16.25
C LEU A 6 -15.47 -10.90 -16.29
N ARG A 7 -16.21 -9.81 -16.53
CA ARG A 7 -15.68 -8.44 -16.45
C ARG A 7 -15.24 -8.12 -15.02
N ARG A 8 -16.01 -8.49 -14.00
CA ARG A 8 -15.64 -8.32 -12.58
C ARG A 8 -14.43 -9.19 -12.17
N TYR A 9 -14.32 -10.38 -12.74
CA TYR A 9 -13.25 -11.34 -12.43
C TYR A 9 -11.92 -10.97 -13.11
N THR A 10 -11.95 -10.60 -14.39
CA THR A 10 -10.78 -10.11 -15.15
C THR A 10 -10.32 -8.71 -14.72
N TRP A 11 -11.17 -7.95 -14.03
CA TRP A 11 -10.79 -6.68 -13.41
C TRP A 11 -10.22 -6.78 -11.99
N ASN A 12 -10.24 -7.97 -11.37
CA ASN A 12 -9.61 -8.15 -10.07
C ASN A 12 -8.09 -8.18 -10.24
N SER A 13 -7.39 -7.19 -9.69
CA SER A 13 -5.92 -7.11 -9.78
C SER A 13 -5.21 -8.28 -9.12
N ALA A 14 -5.83 -8.90 -8.11
CA ALA A 14 -5.33 -10.15 -7.52
C ALA A 14 -5.26 -11.29 -8.54
N TRP A 15 -6.24 -11.39 -9.45
CA TRP A 15 -6.23 -12.44 -10.47
C TRP A 15 -5.13 -12.21 -11.50
N LEU A 16 -4.97 -10.98 -12.00
CA LEU A 16 -3.87 -10.63 -12.92
C LEU A 16 -2.49 -10.88 -12.30
N TYR A 17 -2.34 -10.57 -11.01
CA TYR A 17 -1.14 -10.87 -10.24
C TYR A 17 -0.88 -12.38 -10.15
N ASN A 18 -1.90 -13.17 -9.80
CA ASN A 18 -1.78 -14.63 -9.70
C ASN A 18 -1.47 -15.27 -11.05
N VAL A 19 -2.10 -14.82 -12.13
CA VAL A 19 -1.81 -15.27 -13.50
C VAL A 19 -0.37 -14.93 -13.89
N ARG A 20 0.11 -13.74 -13.54
CA ARG A 20 1.51 -13.35 -13.78
C ARG A 20 2.49 -14.27 -13.06
N ILE A 21 2.24 -14.57 -11.78
CA ILE A 21 3.08 -15.51 -11.00
C ILE A 21 3.03 -16.90 -11.63
N PHE A 22 1.84 -17.38 -12.00
CA PHE A 22 1.68 -18.67 -12.66
C PHE A 22 2.50 -18.76 -13.94
N ILE A 23 2.40 -17.76 -14.84
CA ILE A 23 3.20 -17.69 -16.07
C ILE A 23 4.70 -17.62 -15.75
N ALA A 24 5.09 -16.85 -14.72
CA ALA A 24 6.50 -16.72 -14.34
C ALA A 24 7.08 -18.07 -13.90
N LEU A 25 6.41 -18.78 -12.98
CA LEU A 25 6.85 -20.07 -12.45
C LEU A 25 6.77 -21.21 -13.47
N CYS A 26 5.73 -21.24 -14.31
CA CYS A 26 5.63 -22.16 -15.43
C CYS A 26 6.76 -21.93 -16.43
N GLY A 27 7.09 -20.67 -16.73
CA GLY A 27 8.21 -20.33 -17.61
C GLY A 27 9.54 -20.87 -17.09
N THR A 28 9.83 -20.70 -15.80
CA THR A 28 11.08 -21.16 -15.18
C THR A 28 11.19 -22.67 -15.01
N THR A 29 10.09 -23.43 -15.17
CA THR A 29 10.08 -24.89 -15.04
C THR A 29 9.99 -25.59 -16.39
N LEU A 30 9.11 -25.12 -17.29
CA LEU A 30 8.94 -25.69 -18.62
C LEU A 30 10.14 -25.43 -19.53
N PHE A 31 10.79 -24.26 -19.43
CA PHE A 31 11.92 -23.94 -20.29
C PHE A 31 13.15 -24.82 -20.02
N PRO A 32 13.62 -24.99 -18.76
CA PRO A 32 14.68 -25.95 -18.45
C PRO A 32 14.33 -27.39 -18.79
N TRP A 33 13.08 -27.79 -18.57
CA TRP A 33 12.61 -29.13 -18.93
C TRP A 33 12.67 -29.38 -20.44
N TRP A 34 12.28 -28.40 -21.25
CA TRP A 34 12.31 -28.50 -22.71
C TRP A 34 13.72 -28.58 -23.28
N ILE A 35 14.69 -27.92 -22.66
CA ILE A 35 16.11 -27.95 -23.06
C ILE A 35 16.83 -29.19 -22.48
N GLY A 36 16.19 -29.94 -21.58
CA GLY A 36 16.79 -31.11 -20.92
C GLY A 36 17.71 -30.78 -19.75
N GLU A 37 17.83 -29.50 -19.38
CA GLU A 37 18.75 -29.01 -18.34
C GLU A 37 18.01 -28.69 -17.04
N VAL A 38 17.53 -29.74 -16.36
CA VAL A 38 16.69 -29.63 -15.15
C VAL A 38 17.38 -28.85 -14.02
N LYS A 39 18.72 -28.88 -13.96
CA LYS A 39 19.54 -28.16 -12.96
C LYS A 39 19.24 -26.65 -12.93
N LEU A 40 18.85 -26.05 -14.06
CA LEU A 40 18.57 -24.61 -14.17
C LEU A 40 17.28 -24.19 -13.46
N THR A 41 16.39 -25.13 -13.17
CA THR A 41 15.06 -24.85 -12.62
C THR A 41 15.13 -24.15 -11.25
N ILE A 42 16.03 -24.61 -10.38
CA ILE A 42 16.16 -24.08 -9.01
C ILE A 42 16.63 -22.61 -9.02
N PRO A 43 17.77 -22.24 -9.63
CA PRO A 43 18.20 -20.85 -9.63
C PRO A 43 17.25 -19.92 -10.40
N LEU A 44 16.64 -20.37 -11.50
CA LEU A 44 15.67 -19.56 -12.24
C LEU A 44 14.43 -19.25 -11.39
N THR A 45 13.86 -20.25 -10.72
CA THR A 45 12.68 -20.08 -9.87
C THR A 45 12.97 -19.20 -8.67
N LEU A 46 14.11 -19.42 -7.99
CA LEU A 46 14.55 -18.58 -6.86
C LEU A 46 14.80 -17.13 -7.28
N GLY A 47 15.35 -16.91 -8.47
CA GLY A 47 15.50 -15.59 -9.07
C GLY A 47 14.16 -14.88 -9.32
N VAL A 48 13.16 -15.60 -9.83
CA VAL A 48 11.79 -15.10 -10.00
C VAL A 48 11.17 -14.73 -8.65
N VAL A 49 11.29 -15.59 -7.64
CA VAL A 49 10.74 -15.34 -6.29
C VAL A 49 11.37 -14.10 -5.66
N ALA A 50 12.70 -13.97 -5.73
CA ALA A 50 13.40 -12.79 -5.26
C ALA A 50 12.92 -11.52 -5.97
N ALA A 51 12.84 -11.56 -7.31
CA ALA A 51 12.36 -10.42 -8.09
C ALA A 51 10.91 -10.05 -7.76
N ALA A 52 10.03 -11.04 -7.56
CA ALA A 52 8.64 -10.82 -7.19
C ALA A 52 8.48 -10.16 -5.81
N LEU A 53 9.31 -10.54 -4.85
CA LEU A 53 9.33 -9.94 -3.50
C LEU A 53 9.92 -8.52 -3.48
N THR A 54 10.81 -8.20 -4.42
CA THR A 54 11.39 -6.86 -4.59
C THR A 54 10.64 -5.96 -5.56
N ASP A 55 9.54 -6.45 -6.13
CA ASP A 55 8.79 -5.70 -7.13
C ASP A 55 8.15 -4.46 -6.50
N LEU A 56 8.51 -3.29 -7.02
CA LEU A 56 8.00 -2.01 -6.59
C LEU A 56 7.12 -1.41 -7.69
N ASP A 57 5.95 -0.93 -7.28
CA ASP A 57 5.07 -0.17 -8.16
C ASP A 57 5.67 1.22 -8.41
N ASP A 58 6.36 1.35 -9.54
CA ASP A 58 6.93 2.60 -10.02
C ASP A 58 6.59 2.85 -11.50
N ARG A 59 6.70 4.11 -11.93
CA ARG A 59 6.56 4.45 -13.36
C ARG A 59 7.58 3.67 -14.19
N LEU A 60 7.27 3.36 -15.45
CA LEU A 60 8.17 2.62 -16.37
C LEU A 60 9.65 3.06 -16.30
N THR A 61 9.93 4.36 -16.34
CA THR A 61 11.31 4.89 -16.25
C THR A 61 11.95 4.67 -14.88
N GLY A 62 11.22 4.91 -13.79
CA GLY A 62 11.67 4.61 -12.43
C GLY A 62 11.86 3.11 -12.21
N ARG A 63 10.97 2.29 -12.75
CA ARG A 63 10.98 0.84 -12.67
C ARG A 63 12.15 0.23 -13.42
N LEU A 64 12.50 0.75 -14.60
CA LEU A 64 13.72 0.36 -15.32
C LEU A 64 14.99 0.73 -14.54
N ARG A 65 15.03 1.92 -13.92
CA ARG A 65 16.16 2.30 -13.06
C ARG A 65 16.25 1.39 -11.83
N ASN A 66 15.13 1.11 -11.17
CA ASN A 66 15.10 0.21 -10.02
C ASN A 66 15.52 -1.20 -10.44
N LEU A 67 15.03 -1.70 -11.57
CA LEU A 67 15.45 -2.99 -12.14
C LEU A 67 16.97 -3.05 -12.29
N ALA A 68 17.58 -2.03 -12.90
CA ALA A 68 19.03 -1.99 -13.08
C ALA A 68 19.77 -2.03 -11.73
N ILE A 69 19.32 -1.25 -10.74
CA ILE A 69 19.88 -1.26 -9.39
C ILE A 69 19.73 -2.64 -8.75
N THR A 70 18.53 -3.23 -8.81
CA THR A 70 18.23 -4.57 -8.27
C THR A 70 19.11 -5.64 -8.89
N LEU A 71 19.24 -5.66 -10.21
CA LEU A 71 20.07 -6.65 -10.92
C LEU A 71 21.55 -6.50 -10.54
N VAL A 72 22.07 -5.27 -10.44
CA VAL A 72 23.45 -5.03 -9.99
C VAL A 72 23.63 -5.49 -8.53
N CYS A 73 22.71 -5.15 -7.63
CA CYS A 73 22.78 -5.60 -6.24
C CYS A 73 22.69 -7.12 -6.11
N PHE A 74 21.81 -7.78 -6.87
CA PHE A 74 21.65 -9.23 -6.88
C PHE A 74 22.90 -9.91 -7.41
N PHE A 75 23.51 -9.36 -8.47
CA PHE A 75 24.76 -9.88 -9.01
C PHE A 75 25.89 -9.77 -8.00
N ILE A 76 26.08 -8.60 -7.39
CA ILE A 76 27.12 -8.40 -6.37
C ILE A 76 26.89 -9.35 -5.18
N ALA A 77 25.65 -9.46 -4.68
CA ALA A 77 25.31 -10.32 -3.56
C ALA A 77 25.60 -11.79 -3.89
N SER A 78 25.09 -12.30 -5.02
CA SER A 78 25.28 -13.69 -5.44
C SER A 78 26.74 -14.01 -5.76
N ALA A 79 27.44 -13.17 -6.54
CA ALA A 79 28.85 -13.37 -6.85
C ALA A 79 29.73 -13.29 -5.59
N SER A 80 29.40 -12.43 -4.62
CA SER A 80 30.14 -12.37 -3.35
C SER A 80 30.01 -13.67 -2.57
N VAL A 81 28.85 -14.34 -2.60
CA VAL A 81 28.66 -15.63 -1.93
C VAL A 81 29.54 -16.68 -2.59
N GLU A 82 29.44 -16.86 -3.90
CA GLU A 82 30.22 -17.85 -4.67
C GLU A 82 31.74 -17.71 -4.46
N LEU A 83 32.24 -16.47 -4.46
CA LEU A 83 33.68 -16.20 -4.33
C LEU A 83 34.21 -16.37 -2.91
N LEU A 84 33.42 -16.01 -1.90
CA LEU A 84 33.86 -16.05 -0.50
C LEU A 84 33.54 -17.38 0.19
N PHE A 85 32.57 -18.15 -0.29
CA PHE A 85 32.15 -19.42 0.33
C PHE A 85 33.30 -20.41 0.58
N PRO A 86 34.30 -20.56 -0.31
CA PRO A 86 35.46 -21.43 -0.05
C PRO A 86 36.33 -20.99 1.14
N TRP A 87 36.14 -19.76 1.64
CA TRP A 87 36.94 -19.15 2.70
C TRP A 87 36.05 -18.78 3.91
N PRO A 88 35.75 -19.72 4.82
CA PRO A 88 34.76 -19.52 5.88
C PRO A 88 34.88 -18.23 6.73
N PRO A 89 36.09 -17.79 7.17
CA PRO A 89 36.19 -16.54 7.94
C PRO A 89 35.94 -15.29 7.08
N LEU A 90 36.38 -15.31 5.81
CA LEU A 90 36.12 -14.23 4.85
C LEU A 90 34.64 -14.16 4.51
N PHE A 91 33.97 -15.30 4.33
CA PHE A 91 32.53 -15.38 4.13
C PHE A 91 31.75 -14.82 5.32
N ALA A 92 32.11 -15.19 6.55
CA ALA A 92 31.45 -14.66 7.74
C ALA A 92 31.58 -13.12 7.83
N LEU A 93 32.76 -12.57 7.56
CA LEU A 93 32.98 -11.13 7.51
C LEU A 93 32.17 -10.49 6.37
N GLY A 94 32.22 -11.04 5.17
CA GLY A 94 31.45 -10.57 4.01
C GLY A 94 29.95 -10.56 4.28
N LEU A 95 29.42 -11.60 4.92
CA LEU A 95 28.02 -11.72 5.33
C LEU A 95 27.63 -10.64 6.35
N THR A 96 28.47 -10.38 7.36
CA THR A 96 28.19 -9.29 8.33
C THR A 96 28.13 -7.92 7.65
N VAL A 97 29.17 -7.59 6.87
CA VAL A 97 29.34 -6.27 6.26
C VAL A 97 28.26 -6.03 5.21
N SER A 98 27.96 -7.02 4.38
CA SER A 98 26.89 -6.92 3.37
C SER A 98 25.51 -6.82 4.01
N THR A 99 25.22 -7.60 5.06
CA THR A 99 23.94 -7.53 5.78
C THR A 99 23.72 -6.15 6.39
N ILE A 100 24.73 -5.62 7.10
CA ILE A 100 24.66 -4.28 7.68
C ILE A 100 24.51 -3.23 6.58
N GLY A 101 25.32 -3.33 5.52
CA GLY A 101 25.29 -2.42 4.38
C GLY A 101 23.93 -2.38 3.68
N PHE A 102 23.38 -3.54 3.31
CA PHE A 102 22.07 -3.64 2.64
C PHE A 102 20.94 -3.12 3.53
N ILE A 103 20.88 -3.50 4.80
CA ILE A 103 19.82 -3.04 5.70
C ILE A 103 19.89 -1.52 5.92
N LEU A 104 21.09 -0.95 6.07
CA LEU A 104 21.27 0.49 6.18
C LEU A 104 20.91 1.23 4.88
N LEU A 105 21.21 0.64 3.72
CA LEU A 105 20.79 1.15 2.42
C LEU A 105 19.25 1.20 2.32
N GLY A 106 18.55 0.30 3.01
CA GLY A 106 17.11 0.35 3.18
C GLY A 106 16.57 1.57 3.93
N GLY A 107 17.40 2.22 4.76
CA GLY A 107 17.04 3.46 5.46
C GLY A 107 16.91 4.69 4.55
N LEU A 108 17.31 4.59 3.28
CA LEU A 108 17.17 5.67 2.29
C LEU A 108 15.73 5.81 1.79
N GLY A 109 14.87 4.83 2.05
CA GLY A 109 13.45 4.84 1.71
C GLY A 109 12.94 3.43 1.38
N GLN A 110 11.62 3.26 1.40
CA GLN A 110 10.95 1.96 1.21
C GLN A 110 11.40 1.22 -0.06
N ARG A 111 11.72 1.96 -1.13
CA ARG A 111 12.23 1.40 -2.39
C ARG A 111 13.57 0.70 -2.22
N TYR A 112 14.50 1.35 -1.53
CA TYR A 112 15.83 0.78 -1.30
C TYR A 112 15.77 -0.36 -0.27
N ALA A 113 14.83 -0.30 0.68
CA ALA A 113 14.63 -1.36 1.67
C ALA A 113 14.21 -2.69 1.04
N THR A 114 13.26 -2.64 0.10
CA THR A 114 12.82 -3.85 -0.62
C THR A 114 13.91 -4.42 -1.51
N ILE A 115 14.68 -3.58 -2.22
CA ILE A 115 15.82 -4.03 -3.04
C ILE A 115 16.89 -4.69 -2.17
N ALA A 116 17.24 -4.06 -1.04
CA ALA A 116 18.20 -4.59 -0.08
C ALA A 116 17.76 -5.94 0.49
N PHE A 117 16.48 -6.06 0.86
CA PHE A 117 15.91 -7.32 1.33
C PHE A 117 16.04 -8.44 0.29
N GLY A 118 15.73 -8.16 -0.99
CA GLY A 118 15.91 -9.17 -2.04
C GLY A 118 17.36 -9.51 -2.34
N ALA A 119 18.29 -8.56 -2.20
CA ALA A 119 19.71 -8.84 -2.38
C ALA A 119 20.21 -9.81 -1.30
N LEU A 120 19.74 -9.64 -0.06
CA LEU A 120 20.01 -10.58 1.04
C LEU A 120 19.37 -11.95 0.77
N LEU A 121 18.13 -11.97 0.28
CA LEU A 121 17.43 -13.21 -0.08
C LEU A 121 18.17 -13.99 -1.19
N ILE A 122 18.62 -13.29 -2.24
CA ILE A 122 19.44 -13.86 -3.33
C ILE A 122 20.76 -14.42 -2.79
N ALA A 123 21.41 -13.72 -1.85
CA ALA A 123 22.63 -14.23 -1.22
C ALA A 123 22.39 -15.58 -0.52
N ILE A 124 21.30 -15.69 0.25
CA ILE A 124 20.91 -16.94 0.91
C ILE A 124 20.56 -18.02 -0.13
N TYR A 125 19.81 -17.69 -1.18
CA TYR A 125 19.51 -18.61 -2.27
C TYR A 125 20.74 -19.06 -3.04
N THR A 126 21.76 -18.23 -3.11
CA THR A 126 23.02 -18.59 -3.74
C THR A 126 23.74 -19.67 -2.91
N MET A 127 23.66 -19.57 -1.58
CA MET A 127 24.22 -20.57 -0.65
C MET A 127 23.68 -21.99 -0.89
N LEU A 128 22.43 -22.13 -1.35
CA LEU A 128 21.81 -23.42 -1.68
C LEU A 128 22.47 -24.14 -2.86
N GLY A 129 23.12 -23.38 -3.76
CA GLY A 129 23.59 -23.90 -5.04
C GLY A 129 25.10 -23.84 -5.27
N VAL A 130 25.91 -23.37 -4.31
CA VAL A 130 27.35 -23.09 -4.52
C VAL A 130 28.14 -24.25 -5.14
N THR A 131 27.70 -25.50 -4.97
CA THR A 131 28.35 -26.69 -5.52
C THR A 131 27.70 -27.24 -6.80
N LEU A 132 26.63 -26.63 -7.31
CA LEU A 132 25.89 -27.10 -8.49
C LEU A 132 26.60 -26.82 -9.82
N TYR A 133 27.46 -25.80 -9.87
CA TYR A 133 28.07 -25.30 -11.11
C TYR A 133 29.58 -25.15 -10.98
N ASP A 134 30.31 -25.50 -12.04
CA ASP A 134 31.78 -25.45 -12.04
C ASP A 134 32.35 -24.03 -12.07
N HIS A 135 31.57 -23.06 -12.58
CA HIS A 135 32.00 -21.68 -12.73
C HIS A 135 31.16 -20.76 -11.84
N TRP A 136 31.85 -19.94 -11.04
CA TRP A 136 31.25 -19.02 -10.04
C TRP A 136 30.21 -18.05 -10.59
N TYR A 137 30.23 -17.73 -11.89
CA TYR A 137 29.32 -16.74 -12.50
C TYR A 137 28.03 -17.36 -13.05
N LEU A 138 27.95 -18.69 -13.22
CA LEU A 138 26.81 -19.33 -13.86
C LEU A 138 25.54 -19.23 -13.01
N GLN A 139 25.64 -19.59 -11.73
CA GLN A 139 24.50 -19.51 -10.82
C GLN A 139 23.98 -18.08 -10.60
N PRO A 140 24.84 -17.08 -10.34
CA PRO A 140 24.42 -15.67 -10.33
C PRO A 140 23.69 -15.29 -11.63
N LEU A 141 24.20 -15.68 -12.80
CA LEU A 141 23.57 -15.35 -14.07
C LEU A 141 22.18 -15.96 -14.21
N PHE A 142 21.97 -17.21 -13.77
CA PHE A 142 20.64 -17.85 -13.79
C PHE A 142 19.67 -17.23 -12.79
N LEU A 143 20.12 -16.86 -11.59
CA LEU A 143 19.32 -16.09 -10.63
C LEU A 143 18.88 -14.75 -11.24
N LEU A 144 19.80 -14.04 -11.90
CA LEU A 144 19.49 -12.82 -12.62
C LEU A 144 18.55 -13.04 -13.80
N ALA A 145 18.72 -14.13 -14.56
CA ALA A 145 17.84 -14.45 -15.69
C ALA A 145 16.40 -14.68 -15.22
N GLY A 146 16.20 -15.37 -14.10
CA GLY A 146 14.89 -15.50 -13.46
C GLY A 146 14.32 -14.15 -13.03
N ALA A 147 15.15 -13.30 -12.43
CA ALA A 147 14.73 -11.96 -12.03
C ALA A 147 14.34 -11.06 -13.23
N VAL A 148 15.08 -11.15 -14.33
CA VAL A 148 14.78 -10.46 -15.59
C VAL A 148 13.48 -10.99 -16.19
N TRP A 149 13.28 -12.30 -16.24
CA TRP A 149 12.07 -12.92 -16.79
C TRP A 149 10.81 -12.42 -16.09
N TYR A 150 10.78 -12.45 -14.75
CA TYR A 150 9.66 -11.92 -13.98
C TYR A 150 9.41 -10.43 -14.29
N ASN A 151 10.48 -9.64 -14.34
CA ASN A 151 10.36 -8.21 -14.58
C ASN A 151 9.90 -7.87 -16.00
N LEU A 152 10.30 -8.64 -17.01
CA LEU A 152 9.79 -8.53 -18.37
C LEU A 152 8.28 -8.78 -18.40
N LEU A 153 7.80 -9.85 -17.77
CA LEU A 153 6.37 -10.14 -17.65
C LEU A 153 5.62 -8.99 -16.99
N THR A 154 6.17 -8.43 -15.91
CA THR A 154 5.54 -7.29 -15.24
C THR A 154 5.58 -6.02 -16.10
N LEU A 155 6.66 -5.75 -16.83
CA LEU A 155 6.76 -4.60 -17.75
C LEU A 155 5.74 -4.73 -18.89
N SER A 156 5.61 -5.90 -19.49
CA SER A 156 4.59 -6.20 -20.50
C SER A 156 3.18 -5.97 -19.95
N GLY A 157 2.88 -6.43 -18.74
CA GLY A 157 1.59 -6.18 -18.08
C GLY A 157 1.30 -4.68 -17.88
N HIS A 158 2.32 -3.89 -17.52
CA HIS A 158 2.19 -2.44 -17.36
C HIS A 158 1.98 -1.71 -18.69
N LEU A 159 2.61 -2.16 -19.78
CA LEU A 159 2.38 -1.61 -21.12
C LEU A 159 0.93 -1.82 -21.57
N ILE A 160 0.33 -2.97 -21.22
CA ILE A 160 -1.06 -3.29 -21.55
C ILE A 160 -2.05 -2.54 -20.63
N PHE A 161 -1.73 -2.35 -19.34
CA PHE A 161 -2.64 -1.73 -18.36
C PHE A 161 -1.98 -0.64 -17.48
N PRO A 162 -1.62 0.53 -18.03
CA PRO A 162 -0.76 1.50 -17.36
C PRO A 162 -1.38 2.22 -16.13
N ILE A 163 -2.70 2.23 -15.93
CA ILE A 163 -3.37 3.07 -14.89
C ILE A 163 -3.96 2.24 -13.72
N ARG A 164 -3.94 0.91 -13.78
CA ARG A 164 -4.66 0.05 -12.81
C ARG A 164 -4.20 0.16 -11.34
N PRO A 165 -2.90 0.10 -10.99
CA PRO A 165 -2.48 0.08 -9.58
C PRO A 165 -2.95 1.32 -8.79
N LEU A 166 -2.95 2.47 -9.46
CA LEU A 166 -3.42 3.72 -8.88
C LEU A 166 -4.95 3.75 -8.70
N GLN A 167 -5.70 3.20 -9.67
CA GLN A 167 -7.15 3.04 -9.56
C GLN A 167 -7.51 2.10 -8.41
N ASP A 168 -6.76 1.01 -8.24
CA ASP A 168 -6.95 0.06 -7.16
C ASP A 168 -6.68 0.70 -5.79
N ASN A 169 -5.59 1.47 -5.66
CA ASN A 169 -5.29 2.19 -4.41
C ASN A 169 -6.38 3.22 -4.07
N LEU A 170 -6.85 3.99 -5.06
CA LEU A 170 -8.00 4.90 -4.86
C LEU A 170 -9.27 4.15 -4.44
N ALA A 171 -9.61 3.07 -5.14
CA ALA A 171 -10.79 2.28 -4.83
C ALA A 171 -10.70 1.70 -3.41
N ARG A 172 -9.52 1.22 -3.01
CA ARG A 172 -9.24 0.78 -1.64
C ARG A 172 -9.38 1.92 -0.63
N SER A 173 -8.95 3.15 -0.94
CA SER A 173 -9.17 4.30 -0.06
C SER A 173 -10.66 4.53 0.21
N TYR A 174 -11.52 4.49 -0.82
CA TYR A 174 -12.96 4.63 -0.65
C TYR A 174 -13.61 3.42 0.05
N GLU A 175 -13.09 2.21 -0.15
CA GLU A 175 -13.52 1.02 0.59
C GLU A 175 -13.20 1.12 2.08
N GLN A 176 -11.98 1.57 2.44
CA GLN A 176 -11.61 1.82 3.84
C GLN A 176 -12.39 2.99 4.43
N LEU A 177 -12.69 4.01 3.64
CA LEU A 177 -13.53 5.14 4.05
C LEU A 177 -14.97 4.68 4.35
N ALA A 178 -15.53 3.81 3.50
CA ALA A 178 -16.82 3.18 3.73
C ALA A 178 -16.82 2.40 5.06
N ARG A 179 -15.79 1.56 5.28
CA ARG A 179 -15.64 0.80 6.52
C ARG A 179 -15.52 1.72 7.74
N TYR A 180 -14.74 2.79 7.64
CA TYR A 180 -14.58 3.77 8.71
C TYR A 180 -15.90 4.47 9.05
N LEU A 181 -16.65 4.96 8.05
CA LEU A 181 -17.94 5.61 8.26
C LEU A 181 -18.99 4.66 8.84
N GLU A 182 -18.98 3.39 8.42
CA GLU A 182 -19.89 2.37 8.95
C GLU A 182 -19.55 1.98 10.39
N LEU A 183 -18.26 1.90 10.76
CA LEU A 183 -17.88 1.71 12.15
C LEU A 183 -18.20 2.94 12.99
N LYS A 184 -18.02 4.14 12.44
CA LYS A 184 -18.37 5.39 13.10
C LYS A 184 -19.88 5.50 13.34
N SER A 185 -20.71 5.02 12.42
CA SER A 185 -22.17 5.08 12.57
C SER A 185 -22.65 4.29 13.80
N ARG A 186 -21.98 3.18 14.14
CA ARG A 186 -22.29 2.37 15.34
C ARG A 186 -22.08 3.12 16.66
N LEU A 187 -21.27 4.18 16.68
CA LEU A 187 -21.10 5.02 17.87
C LEU A 187 -22.36 5.86 18.19
N PHE A 188 -23.32 5.92 17.26
CA PHE A 188 -24.61 6.57 17.47
C PHE A 188 -25.71 5.57 17.88
N ASP A 189 -25.39 4.29 18.04
CA ASP A 189 -26.35 3.29 18.52
C ASP A 189 -26.67 3.55 20.01
N PRO A 190 -27.91 3.89 20.38
CA PRO A 190 -28.30 4.18 21.77
C PRO A 190 -28.24 2.97 22.70
N ASP A 191 -28.24 1.75 22.17
CA ASP A 191 -28.26 0.51 22.94
C ASP A 191 -26.88 -0.14 23.06
N LEU A 192 -25.83 0.54 22.59
CA LEU A 192 -24.45 0.06 22.69
C LEU A 192 -24.01 0.03 24.16
N GLU A 193 -23.75 -1.18 24.68
CA GLU A 193 -23.33 -1.40 26.07
C GLU A 193 -21.98 -0.73 26.40
N ASP A 194 -21.98 0.12 27.44
CA ASP A 194 -20.85 1.00 27.81
C ASP A 194 -19.58 0.28 28.29
N GLU A 195 -19.68 -0.99 28.71
CA GLU A 195 -18.54 -1.74 29.24
C GLU A 195 -17.53 -2.15 28.14
N SER A 196 -17.94 -2.15 26.87
CA SER A 196 -17.05 -2.54 25.77
C SER A 196 -16.41 -1.33 25.08
N GLN A 197 -15.11 -1.10 25.32
CA GLN A 197 -14.31 -0.16 24.51
C GLN A 197 -14.08 -0.65 23.06
N ALA A 198 -14.60 -1.84 22.72
CA ALA A 198 -14.38 -2.51 21.44
C ALA A 198 -14.78 -1.66 20.20
N PRO A 199 -15.92 -0.95 20.17
CA PRO A 199 -16.31 -0.14 19.01
C PRO A 199 -15.38 1.04 18.76
N LEU A 200 -14.86 1.67 19.83
CA LEU A 200 -13.86 2.75 19.71
C LEU A 200 -12.51 2.22 19.25
N TYR A 201 -12.12 1.04 19.76
CA TYR A 201 -10.90 0.35 19.33
C TYR A 201 -10.95 -0.03 17.85
N ASP A 202 -12.06 -0.63 17.39
CA ASP A 202 -12.27 -0.99 15.99
C ASP A 202 -12.24 0.24 15.08
N LEU A 203 -12.86 1.35 15.51
CA LEU A 203 -12.82 2.61 14.78
C LEU A 203 -11.39 3.16 14.69
N ALA A 204 -10.61 3.09 15.77
CA ALA A 204 -9.22 3.55 15.79
C ALA A 204 -8.33 2.70 14.86
N LEU A 205 -8.50 1.36 14.84
CA LEU A 205 -7.83 0.48 13.91
C LEU A 205 -8.20 0.80 12.45
N ALA A 206 -9.50 0.99 12.16
CA ALA A 206 -9.97 1.34 10.84
C ALA A 206 -9.43 2.70 10.38
N ASN A 207 -9.34 3.68 11.29
CA ASN A 207 -8.71 4.97 11.00
C ASN A 207 -7.23 4.81 10.64
N GLY A 208 -6.47 4.01 11.40
CA GLY A 208 -5.07 3.71 11.10
C GLY A 208 -4.88 3.07 9.72
N GLN A 209 -5.74 2.10 9.37
CA GLN A 209 -5.74 1.45 8.05
C GLN A 209 -6.10 2.43 6.92
N LEU A 210 -7.10 3.28 7.12
CA LEU A 210 -7.52 4.30 6.16
C LEU A 210 -6.40 5.32 5.90
N VAL A 211 -5.78 5.85 6.96
CA VAL A 211 -4.65 6.80 6.84
C VAL A 211 -3.46 6.16 6.12
N ALA A 212 -3.12 4.91 6.44
CA ALA A 212 -2.06 4.18 5.74
C ALA A 212 -2.38 4.03 4.24
N THR A 213 -3.64 3.69 3.90
CA THR A 213 -4.09 3.52 2.51
C THR A 213 -4.10 4.86 1.74
N LEU A 214 -4.54 5.94 2.37
CA LEU A 214 -4.48 7.30 1.80
C LEU A 214 -3.03 7.72 1.54
N ASN A 215 -2.12 7.48 2.49
CA ASN A 215 -0.69 7.77 2.30
C ASN A 215 -0.08 6.95 1.16
N GLN A 216 -0.38 5.66 1.05
CA GLN A 216 0.05 4.82 -0.08
C GLN A 216 -0.47 5.36 -1.43
N THR A 217 -1.72 5.80 -1.46
CA THR A 217 -2.35 6.40 -2.64
C THR A 217 -1.71 7.73 -3.01
N LYS A 218 -1.40 8.58 -2.02
CA LYS A 218 -0.67 9.85 -2.19
C LYS A 218 0.70 9.64 -2.82
N VAL A 219 1.48 8.67 -2.32
CA VAL A 219 2.78 8.30 -2.88
C VAL A 219 2.62 7.82 -4.33
N SER A 220 1.61 6.99 -4.60
CA SER A 220 1.31 6.49 -5.95
C SER A 220 0.91 7.62 -6.92
N LEU A 221 0.22 8.66 -6.44
CA LEU A 221 -0.15 9.85 -7.21
C LEU A 221 1.04 10.75 -7.52
N LEU A 222 1.84 11.07 -6.50
CA LEU A 222 3.00 11.95 -6.60
C LEU A 222 4.02 11.46 -7.63
N THR A 223 4.27 10.15 -7.65
CA THR A 223 5.20 9.54 -8.61
C THR A 223 4.77 9.71 -10.07
N ARG A 224 3.46 9.81 -10.33
CA ARG A 224 2.89 10.01 -11.67
C ARG A 224 2.74 11.48 -12.06
N LEU A 225 2.28 12.34 -11.14
CA LEU A 225 2.13 13.79 -11.35
C LEU A 225 3.43 14.48 -11.79
N ARG A 226 4.59 13.95 -11.37
CA ARG A 226 5.91 14.52 -11.66
C ARG A 226 6.32 14.55 -13.13
N GLY A 227 5.72 13.75 -14.00
CA GLY A 227 6.11 13.73 -15.42
C GLY A 227 4.95 13.59 -16.39
N ASP A 228 3.75 13.95 -15.94
CA ASP A 228 2.51 13.95 -16.74
C ASP A 228 1.60 15.13 -16.33
N ARG A 229 2.22 16.29 -16.10
CA ARG A 229 1.53 17.55 -15.76
C ARG A 229 0.60 17.92 -16.93
N GLY A 230 -0.69 17.63 -16.81
CA GLY A 230 -1.71 18.13 -17.74
C GLY A 230 -2.62 17.08 -18.39
N GLN A 231 -2.42 15.76 -18.18
CA GLN A 231 -3.37 14.78 -18.73
C GLN A 231 -4.69 14.73 -17.94
N ARG A 232 -5.81 14.69 -18.66
CA ARG A 232 -7.18 14.64 -18.10
C ARG A 232 -7.37 13.48 -17.11
N GLY A 233 -6.76 12.32 -17.36
CA GLY A 233 -6.84 11.14 -16.47
C GLY A 233 -6.14 11.33 -15.12
N THR A 234 -4.99 12.02 -15.11
CA THR A 234 -4.24 12.34 -13.89
C THR A 234 -4.99 13.34 -13.02
N ARG A 235 -5.62 14.36 -13.64
CA ARG A 235 -6.48 15.33 -12.94
C ARG A 235 -7.69 14.67 -12.27
N ARG A 236 -8.37 13.76 -12.98
CA ARG A 236 -9.52 13.00 -12.44
C ARG A 236 -9.10 12.18 -11.20
N THR A 237 -7.98 11.48 -11.29
CA THR A 237 -7.46 10.66 -10.19
C THR A 237 -7.09 11.51 -8.97
N LEU A 238 -6.47 12.67 -9.22
CA LEU A 238 -6.11 13.61 -8.16
C LEU A 238 -7.34 14.18 -7.45
N GLN A 239 -8.40 14.49 -8.20
CA GLN A 239 -9.66 14.94 -7.63
C GLN A 239 -10.30 13.88 -6.72
N TYR A 240 -10.37 12.62 -7.16
CA TYR A 240 -10.84 11.52 -6.30
C TYR A 240 -10.05 11.44 -4.99
N TYR A 241 -8.72 11.58 -5.06
CA TYR A 241 -7.90 11.57 -3.86
C TYR A 241 -8.22 12.73 -2.90
N PHE A 242 -8.33 13.96 -3.42
CA PHE A 242 -8.66 15.10 -2.57
C PHE A 242 -10.04 14.96 -1.94
N VAL A 243 -11.05 14.51 -2.69
CA VAL A 243 -12.37 14.22 -2.14
C VAL A 243 -12.30 13.18 -1.03
N ALA A 244 -11.55 12.08 -1.22
CA ALA A 244 -11.39 11.07 -0.18
C ALA A 244 -10.70 11.61 1.08
N GLN A 245 -9.67 12.44 0.93
CA GLN A 245 -8.98 13.10 2.03
C GLN A 245 -9.91 14.08 2.77
N ASP A 246 -10.63 14.91 2.02
CA ASP A 246 -11.62 15.87 2.53
C ASP A 246 -12.74 15.18 3.33
N ILE A 247 -13.25 14.04 2.84
CA ILE A 247 -14.24 13.24 3.56
C ILE A 247 -13.62 12.66 4.83
N HIS A 248 -12.39 12.14 4.78
CA HIS A 248 -11.69 11.63 5.97
C HIS A 248 -11.47 12.72 7.02
N GLU A 249 -11.01 13.91 6.63
CA GLU A 249 -10.80 15.04 7.54
C GLU A 249 -12.10 15.46 8.22
N ARG A 250 -13.22 15.57 7.47
CA ARG A 250 -14.54 15.90 8.03
C ARG A 250 -15.14 14.77 8.86
N ALA A 251 -14.91 13.53 8.48
CA ALA A 251 -15.38 12.37 9.22
C ALA A 251 -14.54 12.13 10.49
N SER A 252 -13.26 12.51 10.52
CA SER A 252 -12.42 12.44 11.71
C SER A 252 -12.56 13.66 12.61
N SER A 253 -13.07 14.79 12.10
CA SER A 253 -13.26 16.01 12.88
C SER A 253 -14.49 15.91 13.78
N SER A 254 -14.30 15.40 14.99
CA SER A 254 -15.34 15.43 16.03
C SER A 254 -14.71 15.37 17.41
N HIS A 255 -14.69 16.50 18.13
CA HIS A 255 -14.44 16.55 19.58
C HIS A 255 -15.73 16.19 20.35
N ILE A 256 -16.34 15.07 19.99
CA ILE A 256 -17.68 14.72 20.47
C ILE A 256 -17.60 13.48 21.34
N GLN A 257 -18.15 13.61 22.54
CA GLN A 257 -18.25 12.53 23.50
C GLN A 257 -19.52 11.73 23.20
N TYR A 258 -19.38 10.70 22.35
CA TYR A 258 -20.51 9.88 21.88
C TYR A 258 -21.30 9.24 23.02
N GLN A 259 -20.62 8.86 24.11
CA GLN A 259 -21.27 8.38 25.35
C GLN A 259 -22.32 9.38 25.86
N THR A 260 -21.89 10.61 26.14
CA THR A 260 -22.77 11.68 26.63
C THR A 260 -23.96 11.96 25.70
N LEU A 261 -23.74 11.94 24.38
CA LEU A 261 -24.82 12.12 23.42
C LEU A 261 -25.83 10.97 23.44
N ARG A 262 -25.37 9.72 23.52
CA ARG A 262 -26.25 8.55 23.59
C ARG A 262 -27.05 8.52 24.87
N ASP A 263 -26.44 8.81 26.01
CA ASP A 263 -27.12 8.81 27.31
C ASP A 263 -28.27 9.81 27.33
N GLN A 264 -28.01 11.00 26.79
CA GLN A 264 -28.99 12.07 26.79
C GLN A 264 -30.08 11.90 25.73
N PHE A 265 -29.71 11.46 24.54
CA PHE A 265 -30.63 11.30 23.41
C PHE A 265 -31.09 9.86 23.21
N ARG A 266 -30.98 9.02 24.24
CA ARG A 266 -31.28 7.57 24.17
C ARG A 266 -32.66 7.27 23.61
N TYR A 267 -33.66 8.03 24.04
CA TYR A 267 -35.05 7.87 23.65
C TYR A 267 -35.48 8.81 22.50
N SER A 268 -34.52 9.46 21.84
CA SER A 268 -34.76 10.34 20.71
C SER A 268 -34.37 9.67 19.40
N ASP A 269 -35.14 9.93 18.35
CA ASP A 269 -34.86 9.40 17.01
C ASP A 269 -33.65 10.06 16.32
N VAL A 270 -33.09 11.13 16.91
CA VAL A 270 -31.95 11.88 16.38
C VAL A 270 -30.70 11.00 16.22
N MET A 271 -30.40 10.14 17.20
CA MET A 271 -29.22 9.27 17.19
C MET A 271 -29.29 8.26 16.03
N PHE A 272 -30.43 7.60 15.88
CA PHE A 272 -30.69 6.68 14.78
C PHE A 272 -30.58 7.36 13.41
N ARG A 273 -31.00 8.63 13.29
CA ARG A 273 -30.89 9.38 12.03
C ARG A 273 -29.45 9.75 11.68
N PHE A 274 -28.62 10.10 12.66
CA PHE A 274 -27.17 10.27 12.45
C PHE A 274 -26.51 8.96 12.03
N GLN A 275 -26.81 7.86 12.74
CA GLN A 275 -26.35 6.52 12.37
C GLN A 275 -26.72 6.18 10.93
N ARG A 276 -28.00 6.32 10.57
CA ARG A 276 -28.50 6.05 9.22
C ARG A 276 -27.80 6.91 8.16
N MET A 277 -27.60 8.19 8.43
CA MET A 277 -26.93 9.09 7.48
C MET A 277 -25.48 8.66 7.22
N LEU A 278 -24.71 8.36 8.27
CA LEU A 278 -23.34 7.86 8.13
C LEU A 278 -23.29 6.52 7.37
N SER A 279 -24.19 5.59 7.66
CA SER A 279 -24.27 4.32 6.93
C SER A 279 -24.65 4.51 5.46
N MET A 280 -25.52 5.47 5.13
CA MET A 280 -25.80 5.83 3.74
C MET A 280 -24.54 6.38 3.04
N GLN A 281 -23.76 7.25 3.71
CA GLN A 281 -22.49 7.77 3.18
C GLN A 281 -21.42 6.68 3.03
N ALA A 282 -21.39 5.70 3.94
CA ALA A 282 -20.54 4.52 3.83
C ALA A 282 -20.87 3.72 2.56
N GLN A 283 -22.16 3.44 2.32
CA GLN A 283 -22.62 2.75 1.11
C GLN A 283 -22.31 3.54 -0.16
N ALA A 284 -22.42 4.88 -0.12
CA ALA A 284 -22.03 5.75 -1.23
C ALA A 284 -20.53 5.64 -1.55
N CYS A 285 -19.66 5.65 -0.52
CA CYS A 285 -18.22 5.42 -0.69
C CYS A 285 -17.93 4.03 -1.29
N GLN A 286 -18.66 2.99 -0.87
CA GLN A 286 -18.51 1.64 -1.42
C GLN A 286 -18.95 1.55 -2.90
N LYS A 287 -20.07 2.20 -3.26
CA LYS A 287 -20.52 2.32 -4.65
C LYS A 287 -19.49 3.05 -5.51
N LEU A 288 -18.90 4.13 -4.98
CA LEU A 288 -17.85 4.90 -5.64
C LEU A 288 -16.55 4.09 -5.84
N SER A 289 -16.11 3.34 -4.83
CA SER A 289 -15.00 2.39 -4.94
C SER A 289 -15.20 1.42 -6.13
N ARG A 290 -16.39 0.84 -6.23
CA ARG A 290 -16.76 -0.06 -7.33
C ARG A 290 -16.79 0.67 -8.69
N ALA A 291 -17.33 1.88 -8.74
CA ALA A 291 -17.38 2.69 -9.95
C ALA A 291 -15.96 3.02 -10.47
N ILE A 292 -15.02 3.32 -9.57
CA ILE A 292 -13.61 3.55 -9.91
C ILE A 292 -12.97 2.29 -10.52
N LEU A 293 -13.18 1.11 -9.93
CA LEU A 293 -12.64 -0.16 -10.44
C LEU A 293 -13.21 -0.52 -11.81
N LEU A 294 -14.53 -0.38 -11.99
CA LEU A 294 -15.22 -0.73 -13.24
C LEU A 294 -15.12 0.35 -14.33
N ARG A 295 -14.61 1.53 -13.97
CA ARG A 295 -14.56 2.74 -14.80
C ARG A 295 -15.94 3.18 -15.29
N GLU A 296 -16.92 3.07 -14.41
CA GLU A 296 -18.30 3.49 -14.64
C GLU A 296 -18.55 4.82 -13.93
N PRO A 297 -19.43 5.70 -14.44
CA PRO A 297 -19.76 6.94 -13.78
C PRO A 297 -20.48 6.65 -12.45
N TYR A 298 -20.06 7.33 -11.39
CA TYR A 298 -20.76 7.25 -10.10
C TYR A 298 -22.10 7.98 -10.16
N GLN A 299 -23.16 7.34 -9.68
CA GLN A 299 -24.49 7.95 -9.55
C GLN A 299 -24.80 8.15 -8.07
N HIS A 300 -24.93 9.41 -7.69
CA HIS A 300 -25.27 9.78 -6.32
C HIS A 300 -26.75 9.52 -6.03
N ASP A 301 -27.06 9.09 -4.80
CA ASP A 301 -28.39 8.63 -4.44
C ASP A 301 -29.30 9.80 -4.07
N ALA A 302 -30.41 10.00 -4.80
CA ALA A 302 -31.35 11.09 -4.52
C ALA A 302 -32.05 10.96 -3.13
N HIS A 303 -31.95 9.81 -2.45
CA HIS A 303 -32.54 9.63 -1.12
C HIS A 303 -31.84 10.44 -0.02
N PHE A 304 -30.61 10.94 -0.25
CA PHE A 304 -29.89 11.77 0.73
C PHE A 304 -30.67 13.03 1.11
N GLU A 305 -31.29 13.71 0.14
CA GLU A 305 -32.08 14.93 0.38
C GLU A 305 -33.21 14.68 1.38
N ARG A 306 -34.00 13.62 1.17
CA ARG A 306 -35.06 13.21 2.10
C ARG A 306 -34.51 12.82 3.47
N ALA A 307 -33.37 12.13 3.52
CA ALA A 307 -32.75 11.75 4.78
C ALA A 307 -32.27 12.97 5.59
N PHE A 308 -31.70 13.99 4.92
CA PHE A 308 -31.31 15.25 5.56
C PHE A 308 -32.52 16.02 6.08
N MET A 309 -33.58 16.18 5.28
CA MET A 309 -34.82 16.84 5.75
C MET A 309 -35.37 16.20 7.03
N HIS A 310 -35.34 14.87 7.12
CA HIS A 310 -35.81 14.20 8.32
C HIS A 310 -34.85 14.33 9.52
N LEU A 311 -33.55 14.43 9.27
CA LEU A 311 -32.54 14.68 10.31
C LEU A 311 -32.66 16.12 10.85
N ASP A 312 -32.89 17.11 9.98
CA ASP A 312 -33.20 18.48 10.37
C ASP A 312 -34.43 18.55 11.27
N ALA A 313 -35.54 17.91 10.85
CA ALA A 313 -36.76 17.87 11.65
C ALA A 313 -36.56 17.19 13.02
N ALA A 314 -35.65 16.23 13.14
CA ALA A 314 -35.32 15.60 14.41
C ALA A 314 -34.49 16.51 15.31
N LEU A 315 -33.57 17.28 14.74
CA LEU A 315 -32.80 18.29 15.47
C LEU A 315 -33.70 19.42 16.00
N ASP A 316 -34.67 19.85 15.21
CA ASP A 316 -35.65 20.86 15.64
C ASP A 316 -36.50 20.37 16.83
N ARG A 317 -36.90 19.08 16.82
CA ARG A 317 -37.58 18.47 17.97
C ARG A 317 -36.71 18.41 19.21
N VAL A 318 -35.43 18.05 19.06
CA VAL A 318 -34.46 18.02 20.16
C VAL A 318 -34.24 19.41 20.75
N ARG A 319 -34.16 20.44 19.90
CA ARG A 319 -34.07 21.83 20.33
C ARG A 319 -35.33 22.27 21.09
N ALA A 320 -36.51 21.88 20.62
CA ALA A 320 -37.78 22.18 21.30
C ALA A 320 -37.95 21.45 22.64
N SER A 321 -37.30 20.29 22.84
CA SER A 321 -37.33 19.55 24.11
C SER A 321 -36.46 20.14 25.23
N GLY A 322 -35.78 21.26 24.99
CA GLY A 322 -34.96 21.94 26.00
C GLY A 322 -33.55 21.36 26.19
N ALA A 323 -32.98 20.74 25.16
CA ALA A 323 -31.57 20.33 25.17
C ALA A 323 -30.62 21.53 25.34
N SER A 324 -29.42 21.33 25.89
CA SER A 324 -28.48 22.42 26.11
C SER A 324 -27.94 22.97 24.78
N ASP A 325 -27.61 24.27 24.75
CA ASP A 325 -27.04 24.90 23.57
C ASP A 325 -25.73 24.24 23.11
N GLU A 326 -24.92 23.75 24.04
CA GLU A 326 -23.67 23.04 23.74
C GLU A 326 -23.92 21.75 22.94
N GLN A 327 -24.93 20.97 23.33
CA GLN A 327 -25.27 19.71 22.66
C GLN A 327 -25.90 19.96 21.29
N ILE A 328 -26.80 20.94 21.19
CA ILE A 328 -27.39 21.35 19.92
C ILE A 328 -26.29 21.82 18.96
N ASN A 329 -25.32 22.59 19.44
CA ASN A 329 -24.18 23.02 18.64
C ASN A 329 -23.32 21.81 18.20
N ALA A 330 -23.04 20.87 19.08
CA ALA A 330 -22.29 19.64 18.74
C ALA A 330 -22.99 18.83 17.64
N LEU A 331 -24.30 18.63 17.73
CA LEU A 331 -25.10 17.95 16.70
C LEU A 331 -25.17 18.78 15.41
N GLY A 332 -25.22 20.11 15.50
CA GLY A 332 -25.15 21.02 14.36
C GLY A 332 -23.83 20.92 13.60
N PHE A 333 -22.70 20.83 14.30
CA PHE A 333 -21.40 20.59 13.68
C PHE A 333 -21.34 19.23 12.98
N LEU A 334 -21.89 18.17 13.59
CA LEU A 334 -22.01 16.87 12.93
C LEU A 334 -22.84 16.95 11.65
N LEU A 335 -24.01 17.60 11.70
CA LEU A 335 -24.87 17.76 10.54
C LEU A 335 -24.14 18.50 9.40
N ASN A 336 -23.42 19.57 9.73
CA ASN A 336 -22.64 20.33 8.75
C ASN A 336 -21.53 19.49 8.12
N ASN A 337 -20.81 18.67 8.91
CA ASN A 337 -19.84 17.73 8.40
C ASN A 337 -20.47 16.70 7.47
N LEU A 338 -21.65 16.15 7.82
CA LEU A 338 -22.37 15.19 6.98
C LEU A 338 -22.81 15.82 5.66
N ARG A 339 -23.38 17.03 5.67
CA ARG A 339 -23.74 17.75 4.44
C ARG A 339 -22.54 18.02 3.54
N ALA A 340 -21.41 18.40 4.15
CA ALA A 340 -20.19 18.64 3.40
C ALA A 340 -19.62 17.36 2.77
N ILE A 341 -19.68 16.21 3.48
CA ILE A 341 -19.33 14.89 2.90
C ILE A 341 -20.26 14.56 1.73
N ASP A 342 -21.56 14.77 1.89
CA ASP A 342 -22.56 14.52 0.84
C ASP A 342 -22.32 15.37 -0.40
N ALA A 343 -22.08 16.67 -0.23
CA ALA A 343 -21.75 17.59 -1.32
C ALA A 343 -20.51 17.15 -2.10
N GLN A 344 -19.46 16.66 -1.42
CA GLN A 344 -18.27 16.12 -2.07
C GLN A 344 -18.58 14.87 -2.90
N LEU A 345 -19.42 13.97 -2.38
CA LEU A 345 -19.85 12.77 -3.10
C LEU A 345 -20.73 13.12 -4.31
N ALA A 346 -21.64 14.08 -4.18
CA ALA A 346 -22.55 14.50 -5.26
C ALA A 346 -21.81 15.23 -6.39
N THR A 347 -20.81 16.04 -6.06
CA THR A 347 -20.08 16.88 -7.03
C THR A 347 -18.91 16.19 -7.73
N ILE A 348 -18.56 14.97 -7.30
CA ILE A 348 -17.38 14.25 -7.78
C ILE A 348 -17.38 13.97 -9.30
N GLU A 349 -18.57 13.78 -9.87
CA GLU A 349 -18.75 13.61 -11.32
C GLU A 349 -19.09 14.95 -12.04
N SER A 350 -19.74 15.91 -11.38
CA SER A 350 -20.18 17.17 -12.03
C SER A 350 -19.07 18.20 -12.22
N VAL A 351 -18.07 18.23 -11.34
CA VAL A 351 -16.87 19.06 -11.50
C VAL A 351 -16.05 18.65 -12.75
N GLN A 352 -16.31 17.45 -13.30
CA GLN A 352 -15.63 16.94 -14.48
C GLN A 352 -16.10 17.60 -15.79
N THR A 353 -17.33 18.13 -15.85
CA THR A 353 -17.89 18.74 -17.06
C THR A 353 -17.61 20.23 -17.21
N THR A 354 -17.27 20.93 -16.12
CA THR A 354 -17.31 22.40 -16.08
C THR A 354 -15.99 23.07 -15.71
N ALA A 355 -14.89 22.32 -15.50
CA ALA A 355 -13.65 22.94 -15.06
C ALA A 355 -12.84 23.51 -16.26
N PRO A 356 -12.75 24.84 -16.43
CA PRO A 356 -11.92 25.44 -17.48
C PRO A 356 -10.45 25.07 -17.26
N ALA A 357 -9.69 25.05 -18.35
CA ALA A 357 -8.30 24.60 -18.43
C ALA A 357 -7.27 25.49 -17.69
N GLY A 358 -7.69 26.31 -16.71
CA GLY A 358 -6.85 27.36 -16.14
C GLY A 358 -6.94 27.62 -14.62
N SER A 359 -7.72 26.89 -13.83
CA SER A 359 -7.70 27.09 -12.37
C SER A 359 -6.51 26.33 -11.74
N ASN A 360 -5.35 26.98 -11.73
CA ASN A 360 -4.22 26.61 -10.89
C ASN A 360 -4.58 26.82 -9.42
N THR A 361 -5.38 25.93 -8.84
CA THR A 361 -5.41 25.78 -7.39
C THR A 361 -4.17 24.97 -7.03
N GLU A 362 -3.23 25.64 -6.38
CA GLU A 362 -1.96 25.10 -5.86
C GLU A 362 -2.22 23.93 -4.91
N THR A 363 -2.48 22.76 -5.49
CA THR A 363 -2.58 21.48 -4.79
C THR A 363 -1.18 20.89 -4.67
N LEU A 364 -0.33 21.63 -3.96
CA LEU A 364 1.04 21.21 -3.64
C LEU A 364 0.98 20.11 -2.58
N LEU A 365 0.90 18.87 -3.05
CA LEU A 365 1.24 17.72 -2.21
C LEU A 365 2.71 17.92 -1.77
N ALA A 366 2.94 18.07 -0.47
CA ALA A 366 4.28 18.25 0.09
C ALA A 366 5.25 17.17 -0.44
N ASP A 367 6.33 17.63 -1.07
CA ASP A 367 7.23 16.80 -1.85
C ASP A 367 8.44 16.38 -1.00
N ASP A 368 8.41 15.16 -0.47
CA ASP A 368 9.46 14.62 0.39
C ASP A 368 10.62 14.04 -0.46
N ARG A 369 11.27 14.91 -1.25
CA ARG A 369 12.39 14.53 -2.13
C ARG A 369 13.64 14.16 -1.33
N LEU A 370 14.38 13.15 -1.83
CA LEU A 370 15.83 13.02 -1.59
C LEU A 370 16.55 14.09 -2.42
N GLY A 371 17.00 15.15 -1.75
CA GLY A 371 17.74 16.26 -2.35
C GLY A 371 19.23 15.95 -2.53
N GLY A 372 19.60 15.21 -3.58
CA GLY A 372 21.01 15.01 -3.96
C GLY A 372 21.82 14.07 -3.06
N LEU A 373 23.09 13.84 -3.44
CA LEU A 373 24.02 12.93 -2.77
C LEU A 373 24.29 13.32 -1.30
N ASN A 374 24.19 14.60 -0.97
CA ASN A 374 24.34 15.10 0.40
C ASN A 374 23.18 14.70 1.32
N ASP A 375 21.93 14.68 0.83
CA ASP A 375 20.77 14.24 1.61
C ASP A 375 20.79 12.71 1.80
N ILE A 376 21.26 11.97 0.78
CA ILE A 376 21.54 10.52 0.89
C ILE A 376 22.59 10.26 1.99
N TRP A 377 23.71 10.99 1.98
CA TRP A 377 24.75 10.87 3.00
C TRP A 377 24.27 11.28 4.40
N LEU A 378 23.49 12.36 4.51
CA LEU A 378 22.94 12.84 5.77
C LEU A 378 21.99 11.82 6.40
N ARG A 379 21.08 11.23 5.60
CA ARG A 379 20.15 10.18 6.05
C ARG A 379 20.88 8.90 6.41
N LEU A 380 21.90 8.50 5.64
CA LEU A 380 22.73 7.33 5.96
C LEU A 380 23.48 7.55 7.27
N ARG A 381 24.12 8.71 7.45
CA ARG A 381 24.83 9.09 8.68
C ARG A 381 23.90 9.15 9.89
N ARG A 382 22.68 9.66 9.74
CA ARG A 382 21.67 9.69 10.81
C ARG A 382 21.19 8.29 11.21
N ASN A 383 21.22 7.34 10.27
CA ASN A 383 20.92 5.94 10.51
C ASN A 383 22.14 5.10 10.93
N MET A 384 23.35 5.68 10.97
CA MET A 384 24.57 5.04 11.48
C MET A 384 24.81 5.31 12.98
N SER A 385 23.76 5.67 13.74
CA SER A 385 23.83 5.80 15.19
C SER A 385 23.26 4.56 15.89
N PRO A 386 23.82 4.14 17.03
CA PRO A 386 23.30 3.02 17.83
C PRO A 386 21.87 3.27 18.38
N GLU A 387 21.41 4.52 18.36
CA GLU A 387 20.04 4.89 18.72
C GLU A 387 19.02 4.62 17.61
N SER A 388 19.46 4.48 16.35
CA SER A 388 18.55 4.21 15.23
C SER A 388 17.96 2.80 15.33
N ALA A 389 16.64 2.70 15.21
CA ALA A 389 15.94 1.42 15.14
C ALA A 389 16.44 0.55 13.98
N LEU A 390 16.79 1.17 12.84
CA LEU A 390 17.33 0.47 11.67
C LEU A 390 18.72 -0.09 11.92
N PHE A 391 19.61 0.67 12.58
CA PHE A 391 20.95 0.19 12.93
C PHE A 391 20.88 -1.00 13.90
N ARG A 392 20.05 -0.90 14.95
CA ARG A 392 19.85 -2.01 15.90
C ARG A 392 19.30 -3.25 15.22
N HIS A 393 18.37 -3.08 14.28
CA HIS A 393 17.85 -4.18 13.48
C HIS A 393 18.94 -4.80 12.59
N ALA A 394 19.74 -3.97 11.91
CA ALA A 394 20.84 -4.42 11.06
C ALA A 394 21.88 -5.26 11.83
N VAL A 395 22.30 -4.76 13.01
CA VAL A 395 23.24 -5.48 13.88
C VAL A 395 22.62 -6.79 14.39
N ARG A 396 21.35 -6.78 14.82
CA ARG A 396 20.67 -8.00 15.28
C ARG A 396 20.61 -9.05 14.16
N MET A 397 20.19 -8.66 12.96
CA MET A 397 20.10 -9.57 11.81
C MET A 397 21.47 -10.11 11.42
N SER A 398 22.51 -9.25 11.40
CA SER A 398 23.88 -9.68 11.13
C SER A 398 24.40 -10.67 12.18
N LEU A 399 24.13 -10.43 13.46
CA LEU A 399 24.52 -11.35 14.54
C LEU A 399 23.80 -12.69 14.41
N VAL A 400 22.50 -12.70 14.10
CA VAL A 400 21.72 -13.93 13.89
C VAL A 400 22.27 -14.73 12.70
N LEU A 401 22.52 -14.07 11.56
CA LEU A 401 23.07 -14.75 10.38
C LEU A 401 24.46 -15.32 10.63
N CYS A 402 25.32 -14.61 11.36
CA CYS A 402 26.64 -15.10 11.69
C CYS A 402 26.65 -16.19 12.75
N ALA A 403 25.79 -16.10 13.76
CA ALA A 403 25.61 -17.18 14.72
C ALA A 403 25.08 -18.45 14.03
N GLY A 404 24.11 -18.30 13.13
CA GLY A 404 23.62 -19.39 12.28
C GLY A 404 24.73 -19.99 11.42
N TYR A 405 25.50 -19.17 10.72
CA TYR A 405 26.62 -19.64 9.91
C TYR A 405 27.70 -20.35 10.73
N ALA A 406 28.06 -19.81 11.90
CA ALA A 406 29.00 -20.46 12.82
C ALA A 406 28.46 -21.83 13.27
N PHE A 407 27.17 -21.92 13.58
CA PHE A 407 26.53 -23.18 13.93
C PHE A 407 26.61 -24.22 12.79
N ILE A 408 26.38 -23.81 11.53
CA ILE A 408 26.53 -24.69 10.36
C ILE A 408 27.96 -25.23 10.27
N GLN A 409 28.95 -24.35 10.44
CA GLN A 409 30.37 -24.74 10.40
C GLN A 409 30.74 -25.68 11.55
N PHE A 410 30.22 -25.47 12.75
CA PHE A 410 30.48 -26.35 13.90
C PHE A 410 29.80 -27.71 13.78
N THR A 411 28.60 -27.76 13.21
CA THR A 411 27.80 -29.00 13.13
C THR A 411 28.08 -29.82 11.87
N GLY A 412 28.65 -29.22 10.83
CA GLY A 412 28.92 -29.90 9.55
C GLY A 412 27.65 -30.37 8.83
N LEU A 413 26.49 -29.76 9.14
CA LEU A 413 25.21 -30.13 8.54
C LEU A 413 25.23 -29.92 7.02
N GLN A 414 25.02 -30.98 6.26
CA GLN A 414 25.00 -30.96 4.78
C GLN A 414 23.95 -29.99 4.19
N HIS A 415 22.92 -29.63 4.98
CA HIS A 415 21.87 -28.70 4.61
C HIS A 415 21.63 -27.62 5.68
N GLY A 416 22.62 -27.29 6.51
CA GLY A 416 22.42 -26.37 7.65
C GLY A 416 22.02 -24.94 7.27
N TYR A 417 22.07 -24.60 5.99
CA TYR A 417 21.59 -23.35 5.41
C TYR A 417 20.05 -23.24 5.34
N TRP A 418 19.33 -24.37 5.39
CA TRP A 418 17.87 -24.45 5.58
C TRP A 418 17.55 -24.36 7.07
#